data_AF-T1BUD0-F1
#
_entry.id   AF-T1BUD0-F1
#
_cell.length_a   1.000
_cell.length_b   1.000
_cell.length_c   1.000
_cell.angle_alpha   90.00
_cell.angle_beta   90.00
_cell.angle_gamma   90.00
#
_symmetry.space_group_name_H-M   'P 1'
#
loop_
_entity.id
_entity.type
_entity.pdbx_description
1 polymer ?
#
loop_
_entity_poly.entity_id
_entity_poly.type
_entity_poly.pdbx_seq_one_letter_code
_entity_poly.pdbx_strand_id
1 'polypeptide(L)'
;MLGRPRGDYRELSPNDHVNRGQSTNDTYPSATQVAVLLALRDLRTSVTVLAESLERKGTEFAGLTKAGRTHLKDAMPVTLGREFRAYGTALRHTLEILPGIEKALAEIPLGGSAVGSGINSVPGFRARAVEEYARLTRLPLTVARDPFESMESRWPLAAVSGWLRTLALELVRIANDLRLL
;
A
#
# COMPACT_ATOMS: atom_id res chain seq x y z
N MET A 1 -27.31 -6.01 -19.58
CA MET A 1 -26.70 -5.48 -20.82
C MET A 1 -27.17 -6.24 -22.06
N LEU A 2 -27.20 -7.58 -22.08
CA LEU A 2 -27.61 -8.36 -23.25
C LEU A 2 -29.12 -8.69 -23.37
N GLY A 3 -29.97 -8.15 -22.47
CA GLY A 3 -31.42 -8.44 -22.49
C GLY A 3 -31.82 -9.89 -22.19
N ARG A 4 -30.91 -10.72 -21.67
CA ARG A 4 -31.13 -12.14 -21.37
C ARG A 4 -31.28 -12.44 -19.87
N PRO A 5 -31.90 -13.58 -19.50
CA PRO A 5 -31.97 -14.03 -18.11
C PRO A 5 -30.58 -14.22 -17.47
N ARG A 6 -30.46 -13.96 -16.17
CA ARG A 6 -29.23 -14.28 -15.41
C ARG A 6 -29.02 -15.80 -15.41
N GLY A 7 -27.79 -16.25 -15.64
CA GLY A 7 -27.45 -17.67 -15.75
C GLY A 7 -27.52 -18.23 -17.17
N ASP A 8 -27.97 -17.45 -18.17
CA ASP A 8 -27.87 -17.85 -19.58
C ASP A 8 -26.48 -17.53 -20.15
N TYR A 9 -25.57 -18.51 -20.07
CA TYR A 9 -24.16 -18.36 -20.45
C TYR A 9 -23.85 -18.67 -21.93
N ARG A 10 -24.87 -18.92 -22.77
CA ARG A 10 -24.66 -19.32 -24.17
C ARG A 10 -23.91 -18.27 -25.00
N GLU A 11 -24.14 -16.99 -24.74
CA GLU A 11 -23.47 -15.87 -25.43
C GLU A 11 -22.33 -15.26 -24.60
N LEU A 12 -22.37 -15.43 -23.27
CA LEU A 12 -21.41 -14.85 -22.34
C LEU A 12 -21.05 -15.86 -21.23
N SER A 13 -20.25 -16.85 -21.61
CA SER A 13 -19.55 -17.74 -20.68
C SER A 13 -18.63 -16.98 -19.71
N PRO A 14 -18.77 -17.18 -18.38
CA PRO A 14 -17.84 -16.65 -17.38
C PRO A 14 -16.41 -17.11 -17.60
N ASN A 15 -16.20 -18.34 -18.10
CA ASN A 15 -14.87 -18.86 -18.34
C ASN A 15 -14.33 -18.44 -19.71
N ASP A 16 -15.09 -18.69 -20.76
CA ASP A 16 -14.57 -18.60 -22.14
C ASP A 16 -14.53 -17.18 -22.68
N HIS A 17 -15.25 -16.25 -22.02
CA HIS A 17 -15.23 -14.83 -22.35
C HIS A 17 -14.62 -13.99 -21.23
N VAL A 18 -15.16 -14.05 -20.01
CA VAL A 18 -14.71 -13.15 -18.92
C VAL A 18 -13.32 -13.54 -18.40
N ASN A 19 -13.07 -14.84 -18.21
CA ASN A 19 -11.79 -15.38 -17.75
C ASN A 19 -10.86 -15.84 -18.90
N ARG A 20 -11.13 -15.42 -20.15
CA ARG A 20 -10.38 -15.90 -21.31
C ARG A 20 -8.89 -15.52 -21.19
N GLY A 21 -8.02 -16.51 -21.33
CA GLY A 21 -6.56 -16.33 -21.27
C GLY A 21 -6.01 -15.96 -19.89
N GLN A 22 -6.85 -16.09 -18.85
CA GLN A 22 -6.57 -15.77 -17.46
C GLN A 22 -6.69 -17.01 -16.57
N SER A 23 -6.15 -16.92 -15.37
CA SER A 23 -6.27 -17.93 -14.31
C SER A 23 -6.60 -17.24 -12.99
N THR A 24 -7.22 -17.94 -12.04
CA THR A 24 -7.30 -17.42 -10.67
C THR A 24 -5.89 -17.12 -10.11
N ASN A 25 -4.88 -17.89 -10.53
CA ASN A 25 -3.52 -17.80 -10.00
C ASN A 25 -2.77 -16.53 -10.43
N ASP A 26 -3.18 -15.88 -11.52
CA ASP A 26 -2.60 -14.60 -11.94
C ASP A 26 -3.55 -13.41 -11.71
N THR A 27 -4.88 -13.61 -11.86
CA THR A 27 -5.87 -12.54 -11.66
C THR A 27 -6.06 -12.17 -10.18
N TYR A 28 -6.21 -13.14 -9.28
CA TYR A 28 -6.45 -12.87 -7.87
C TYR A 28 -5.29 -12.13 -7.18
N PRO A 29 -4.02 -12.60 -7.28
CA PRO A 29 -2.89 -11.83 -6.74
C PRO A 29 -2.78 -10.42 -7.35
N SER A 30 -3.00 -10.28 -8.67
CA SER A 30 -2.97 -8.98 -9.33
C SER A 30 -4.03 -8.03 -8.78
N ALA A 31 -5.27 -8.51 -8.63
CA ALA A 31 -6.36 -7.74 -8.02
C ALA A 31 -6.04 -7.37 -6.56
N THR A 32 -5.38 -8.26 -5.82
CA THR A 32 -4.98 -8.04 -4.43
C THR A 32 -3.95 -6.91 -4.33
N GLN A 33 -2.88 -6.97 -5.12
CA GLN A 33 -1.83 -5.95 -5.13
C GLN A 33 -2.38 -4.59 -5.58
N VAL A 34 -3.24 -4.55 -6.59
CA VAL A 34 -3.92 -3.32 -7.04
C VAL A 34 -4.81 -2.74 -5.96
N ALA A 35 -5.62 -3.56 -5.28
CA ALA A 35 -6.47 -3.09 -4.19
C ALA A 35 -5.63 -2.49 -3.05
N VAL A 36 -4.50 -3.12 -2.71
CA VAL A 36 -3.58 -2.60 -1.69
C VAL A 36 -2.94 -1.28 -2.13
N LEU A 37 -2.48 -1.16 -3.37
CA LEU A 37 -1.95 0.10 -3.91
C LEU A 37 -2.96 1.25 -3.82
N LEU A 38 -4.24 0.99 -4.14
CA LEU A 38 -5.30 1.98 -4.00
C LEU A 38 -5.49 2.40 -2.55
N ALA A 39 -5.54 1.44 -1.62
CA ALA A 39 -5.71 1.73 -0.20
C ALA A 39 -4.50 2.48 0.40
N LEU A 40 -3.28 2.15 -0.03
CA LEU A 40 -2.06 2.80 0.43
C LEU A 40 -2.01 4.28 0.04
N ARG A 41 -2.58 4.65 -1.11
CA ARG A 41 -2.68 6.05 -1.53
C ARG A 41 -3.44 6.90 -0.49
N ASP A 42 -4.60 6.41 -0.05
CA ASP A 42 -5.45 7.13 0.91
C ASP A 42 -4.81 7.16 2.30
N LEU A 43 -4.18 6.05 2.71
CA LEU A 43 -3.45 5.97 3.96
C LEU A 43 -2.25 6.91 3.98
N ARG A 44 -1.46 6.97 2.90
CA ARG A 44 -0.33 7.89 2.76
C ARG A 44 -0.75 9.34 2.93
N THR A 45 -1.86 9.73 2.29
CA THR A 45 -2.44 11.08 2.45
C THR A 45 -2.80 11.33 3.91
N SER A 46 -3.47 10.39 4.57
CA SER A 46 -3.89 10.52 5.97
C SER A 46 -2.71 10.67 6.94
N VAL A 47 -1.67 9.83 6.78
CA VAL A 47 -0.44 9.91 7.60
C VAL A 47 0.32 11.22 7.34
N THR A 48 0.34 11.69 6.09
CA THR A 48 0.96 12.98 5.74
C THR A 48 0.25 14.14 6.44
N VAL A 49 -1.10 14.17 6.39
CA VAL A 49 -1.90 15.20 7.09
C VAL A 49 -1.65 15.17 8.59
N LEU A 50 -1.55 13.99 9.20
CA LEU A 50 -1.23 13.84 10.62
C LEU A 50 0.17 14.38 10.95
N ALA A 51 1.18 14.01 10.17
CA ALA A 51 2.56 14.49 10.35
C ALA A 51 2.62 16.03 10.27
N GLU A 52 1.99 16.63 9.26
CA GLU A 52 1.93 18.09 9.11
C GLU A 52 1.18 18.77 10.26
N SER A 53 0.12 18.15 10.77
CA SER A 53 -0.61 18.68 11.92
C SER A 53 0.25 18.70 13.18
N LEU A 54 1.02 17.63 13.42
CA LEU A 54 1.96 17.54 14.53
C LEU A 54 3.09 18.57 14.38
N GLU A 55 3.63 18.75 13.18
CA GLU A 55 4.65 19.76 12.87
C GLU A 55 4.14 21.20 13.05
N ARG A 56 2.90 21.49 12.63
CA ARG A 56 2.25 22.78 12.87
C ARG A 56 2.10 23.07 14.37
N LYS A 57 1.62 22.09 15.14
CA LYS A 57 1.58 22.22 16.61
C LYS A 57 2.98 22.35 17.22
N GLY A 58 3.98 21.70 16.64
CA GLY A 58 5.38 21.89 16.99
C GLY A 58 5.83 23.35 16.85
N THR A 59 5.40 24.04 15.80
CA THR A 59 5.67 25.46 15.58
C THR A 59 4.90 26.35 16.56
N GLU A 60 3.61 26.07 16.78
CA GLU A 60 2.77 26.81 17.75
C GLU A 60 3.33 26.72 19.19
N PHE A 61 3.88 25.56 19.57
CA PHE A 61 4.40 25.29 20.90
C PHE A 61 5.91 25.54 21.05
N ALA A 62 6.55 26.19 20.07
CA ALA A 62 8.00 26.34 20.03
C ALA A 62 8.59 27.01 21.28
N GLY A 63 7.87 27.98 21.86
CA GLY A 63 8.28 28.73 23.06
C GLY A 63 7.83 28.13 24.40
N LEU A 64 7.07 27.02 24.40
CA LEU A 64 6.53 26.44 25.63
C LEU A 64 7.53 25.48 26.26
N THR A 65 8.28 25.96 27.25
CA THR A 65 9.23 25.14 28.02
C THR A 65 8.50 24.25 29.03
N LYS A 66 8.92 23.00 29.12
CA LYS A 66 8.45 22.00 30.11
C LYS A 66 9.62 21.18 30.64
N ALA A 67 9.42 20.49 31.76
CA ALA A 67 10.35 19.45 32.19
C ALA A 67 10.29 18.27 31.21
N GLY A 68 11.45 17.83 30.71
CA GLY A 68 11.54 16.54 30.05
C GLY A 68 11.33 15.40 31.04
N ARG A 69 10.96 14.21 30.56
CA ARG A 69 10.87 13.01 31.41
C ARG A 69 11.58 11.82 30.79
N THR A 70 12.49 11.19 31.54
CA THR A 70 13.13 9.91 31.19
C THR A 70 12.86 8.91 32.31
N HIS A 71 12.51 7.66 31.96
CA HIS A 71 12.00 6.69 32.95
C HIS A 71 10.85 7.24 33.85
N LEU A 72 10.02 8.14 33.30
CA LEU A 72 8.95 8.87 34.02
C LEU A 72 9.44 9.74 35.20
N LYS A 73 10.73 10.10 35.23
CA LYS A 73 11.32 11.02 36.20
C LYS A 73 11.70 12.32 35.52
N ASP A 74 11.72 13.42 36.28
CA ASP A 74 12.07 14.74 35.78
C ASP A 74 13.49 14.75 35.20
N ALA A 75 13.64 15.40 34.06
CA ALA A 75 14.89 15.55 33.33
C ALA A 75 15.12 17.02 32.94
N MET A 76 16.16 17.27 32.13
CA MET A 76 16.47 18.62 31.66
C MET A 76 15.31 19.25 30.87
N PRO A 77 15.19 20.60 30.87
CA PRO A 77 14.13 21.30 30.15
C PRO A 77 14.14 21.00 28.65
N VAL A 78 12.94 20.87 28.09
CA VAL A 78 12.68 20.78 26.65
C VAL A 78 11.55 21.73 26.29
N THR A 79 11.30 21.95 25.00
CA THR A 79 10.08 22.66 24.57
C THR A 79 9.06 21.66 24.05
N LEU A 80 7.78 21.90 24.36
CA LEU A 80 6.68 21.09 23.84
C LEU A 80 6.68 21.10 22.30
N GLY A 81 7.09 22.21 21.69
CA GLY A 81 7.27 22.31 20.25
C GLY A 81 8.29 21.32 19.67
N ARG A 82 9.41 21.06 20.36
CA ARG A 82 10.40 20.05 19.94
C ARG A 82 9.83 18.63 19.98
N GLU A 83 9.07 18.29 21.03
CA GLU A 83 8.42 16.98 21.15
C GLU A 83 7.40 16.76 20.02
N PHE A 84 6.52 17.74 19.76
CA PHE A 84 5.52 17.64 18.70
C PHE A 84 6.14 17.56 17.29
N ARG A 85 7.20 18.34 17.04
CA ARG A 85 7.95 18.23 15.78
C ARG A 85 8.56 16.85 15.61
N ALA A 86 9.10 16.25 16.67
CA ALA A 86 9.65 14.90 16.63
C ALA A 86 8.60 13.84 16.31
N TYR A 87 7.35 13.99 16.77
CA TYR A 87 6.24 13.11 16.38
C TYR A 87 5.97 13.17 14.87
N GLY A 88 5.90 14.37 14.30
CA GLY A 88 5.73 14.53 12.85
C GLY A 88 6.90 13.95 12.05
N THR A 89 8.14 14.21 12.47
CA THR A 89 9.35 13.62 11.86
C THR A 89 9.34 12.09 11.90
N ALA A 90 8.92 11.47 13.01
CA ALA A 90 8.82 10.02 13.10
C ALA A 90 7.86 9.45 12.05
N LEU A 91 6.68 10.07 11.86
CA LEU A 91 5.74 9.66 10.83
C LEU A 91 6.29 9.88 9.41
N ARG A 92 7.00 10.99 9.15
CA ARG A 92 7.68 11.24 7.87
C ARG A 92 8.67 10.14 7.53
N HIS A 93 9.50 9.70 8.47
CA HIS A 93 10.44 8.60 8.25
C HIS A 93 9.72 7.30 7.85
N THR A 94 8.55 6.99 8.44
CA THR A 94 7.78 5.81 7.99
C THR A 94 7.31 5.94 6.54
N LEU A 95 7.03 7.15 6.06
CA LEU A 95 6.60 7.39 4.68
C LEU A 95 7.73 7.31 3.67
N GLU A 96 8.99 7.55 4.05
CA GLU A 96 10.15 7.54 3.15
C GLU A 96 10.41 6.17 2.51
N ILE A 97 10.10 5.09 3.21
CA ILE A 97 10.29 3.72 2.70
C ILE A 97 9.13 3.23 1.82
N LEU A 98 7.96 3.87 1.93
CA LEU A 98 6.73 3.43 1.27
C LEU A 98 6.83 3.39 -0.27
N PRO A 99 7.48 4.35 -0.98
CA PRO A 99 7.60 4.29 -2.44
C PRO A 99 8.30 3.03 -2.97
N GLY A 100 9.27 2.49 -2.22
CA GLY A 100 9.93 1.24 -2.58
C GLY A 100 8.99 0.03 -2.50
N ILE A 101 8.11 0.02 -1.50
CA ILE A 101 7.08 -1.01 -1.31
C ILE A 101 5.99 -0.88 -2.37
N GLU A 102 5.55 0.34 -2.67
CA GLU A 102 4.57 0.63 -3.74
C GLU A 102 5.10 0.16 -5.10
N LYS A 103 6.39 0.39 -5.39
CA LYS A 103 7.02 -0.12 -6.61
C LYS A 103 6.98 -1.64 -6.70
N ALA A 104 7.26 -2.33 -5.61
CA ALA A 104 7.21 -3.79 -5.57
C ALA A 104 5.79 -4.35 -5.75
N LEU A 105 4.78 -3.68 -5.20
CA LEU A 105 3.37 -4.04 -5.40
C LEU A 105 2.90 -3.80 -6.84
N ALA A 106 3.49 -2.82 -7.53
CA ALA A 106 3.10 -2.48 -8.89
C ALA A 106 3.56 -3.52 -9.92
N GLU A 107 4.49 -4.41 -9.55
CA GLU A 107 4.86 -5.60 -10.34
C GLU A 107 3.81 -6.71 -10.15
N ILE A 108 2.89 -6.84 -11.10
CA ILE A 108 1.75 -7.77 -10.99
C ILE A 108 1.92 -9.05 -11.83
N PRO A 109 1.41 -10.22 -11.37
CA PRO A 109 1.58 -11.50 -12.08
C PRO A 109 0.62 -11.71 -13.25
N LEU A 110 -0.29 -10.77 -13.54
CA LEU A 110 -1.33 -10.88 -14.58
C LEU A 110 -0.74 -11.36 -15.92
N GLY A 111 -1.34 -12.38 -16.53
CA GLY A 111 -0.84 -13.02 -17.74
C GLY A 111 0.22 -14.10 -17.46
N GLY A 112 0.41 -14.49 -16.20
CA GLY A 112 1.14 -15.67 -15.77
C GLY A 112 0.41 -16.99 -16.07
N SER A 113 -0.91 -16.94 -16.32
CA SER A 113 -1.79 -18.11 -16.49
C SER A 113 -1.80 -19.01 -15.23
N ALA A 114 -1.79 -20.34 -15.41
CA ALA A 114 -1.89 -21.29 -14.30
C ALA A 114 -0.62 -21.35 -13.43
N VAL A 115 0.58 -21.24 -14.04
CA VAL A 115 1.86 -21.54 -13.37
C VAL A 115 3.01 -20.57 -13.71
N GLY A 116 2.75 -19.46 -14.38
CA GLY A 116 3.77 -18.45 -14.75
C GLY A 116 4.22 -18.51 -16.20
N SER A 117 4.03 -19.67 -16.86
CA SER A 117 4.43 -19.90 -18.26
C SER A 117 3.67 -19.06 -19.28
N GLY A 118 2.50 -18.52 -18.93
CA GLY A 118 1.61 -17.85 -19.87
C GLY A 118 0.93 -18.80 -20.88
N ILE A 119 0.92 -20.11 -20.60
CA ILE A 119 0.27 -21.10 -21.47
C ILE A 119 -1.23 -20.80 -21.57
N ASN A 120 -1.81 -20.98 -22.77
CA ASN A 120 -3.19 -20.63 -23.11
C ASN A 120 -3.50 -19.11 -23.16
N SER A 121 -2.51 -18.24 -23.00
CA SER A 121 -2.64 -16.81 -23.32
C SER A 121 -2.14 -16.52 -24.74
N VAL A 122 -2.76 -15.55 -25.42
CA VAL A 122 -2.30 -15.13 -26.76
C VAL A 122 -0.97 -14.38 -26.67
N PRO A 123 -0.09 -14.47 -27.69
CA PRO A 123 1.15 -13.69 -27.71
C PRO A 123 0.93 -12.20 -27.47
N GLY A 124 1.69 -11.62 -26.53
CA GLY A 124 1.56 -10.23 -26.13
C GLY A 124 0.36 -9.91 -25.23
N PHE A 125 -0.43 -10.91 -24.79
CA PHE A 125 -1.54 -10.70 -23.85
C PHE A 125 -1.06 -10.04 -22.55
N ARG A 126 -0.01 -10.59 -21.93
CA ARG A 126 0.54 -10.11 -20.65
C ARG A 126 0.84 -8.61 -20.66
N ALA A 127 1.64 -8.16 -21.62
CA ALA A 127 2.03 -6.76 -21.73
C ALA A 127 0.81 -5.85 -21.93
N ARG A 128 -0.09 -6.20 -22.87
CA ARG A 128 -1.28 -5.41 -23.17
C ARG A 128 -2.30 -5.38 -22.02
N ALA A 129 -2.48 -6.50 -21.33
CA ALA A 129 -3.40 -6.60 -20.20
C ALA A 129 -2.92 -5.73 -19.03
N VAL A 130 -1.62 -5.77 -18.71
CA VAL A 130 -1.03 -4.91 -17.66
C VAL A 130 -1.07 -3.44 -18.06
N GLU A 131 -0.74 -3.09 -19.31
CA GLU A 131 -0.83 -1.72 -19.82
C GLU A 131 -2.26 -1.17 -19.73
N GLU A 132 -3.24 -1.95 -20.17
CA GLU A 132 -4.65 -1.55 -20.10
C GLU A 132 -5.11 -1.43 -18.64
N TYR A 133 -4.67 -2.32 -17.76
CA TYR A 133 -5.01 -2.25 -16.34
C TYR A 133 -4.39 -1.01 -15.67
N ALA A 134 -3.13 -0.69 -15.99
CA ALA A 134 -2.46 0.53 -15.56
C ALA A 134 -3.22 1.76 -16.03
N ARG A 135 -3.66 1.78 -17.30
CA ARG A 135 -4.44 2.88 -17.89
C ARG A 135 -5.77 3.10 -17.16
N LEU A 136 -6.51 2.01 -16.90
CA LEU A 136 -7.83 2.07 -16.24
C LEU A 136 -7.72 2.51 -14.78
N THR A 137 -6.71 2.01 -14.05
CA THR A 137 -6.52 2.30 -12.62
C THR A 137 -5.75 3.58 -12.35
N ARG A 138 -5.01 4.09 -13.35
CA ARG A 138 -4.02 5.17 -13.22
C ARG A 138 -2.92 4.85 -12.21
N LEU A 139 -2.59 3.58 -12.07
CA LEU A 139 -1.48 3.09 -11.25
C LEU A 139 -0.28 2.74 -12.15
N PRO A 140 0.95 2.84 -11.63
CA PRO A 140 2.17 2.55 -12.39
C PRO A 140 2.43 1.04 -12.49
N LEU A 141 1.42 0.25 -12.88
CA LEU A 141 1.51 -1.21 -12.93
C LEU A 141 2.49 -1.65 -14.02
N THR A 142 3.32 -2.62 -13.70
CA THR A 142 4.31 -3.21 -14.60
C THR A 142 4.20 -4.73 -14.58
N VAL A 143 4.63 -5.34 -15.69
CA VAL A 143 4.73 -6.80 -15.77
C VAL A 143 5.76 -7.28 -14.76
N ALA A 144 5.43 -8.32 -13.99
CA ALA A 144 6.38 -8.95 -13.09
C ALA A 144 7.67 -9.37 -13.83
N ARG A 145 8.82 -9.09 -13.22
CA ARG A 145 10.13 -9.49 -13.75
C ARG A 145 10.25 -10.98 -13.99
N ASP A 146 9.75 -11.77 -13.03
CA ASP A 146 9.63 -13.21 -13.14
C ASP A 146 8.18 -13.63 -12.80
N PRO A 147 7.45 -14.21 -13.77
CA PRO A 147 6.07 -14.65 -13.56
C PRO A 147 5.95 -15.87 -12.64
N PHE A 148 7.00 -16.70 -12.50
CA PHE A 148 6.98 -17.83 -11.58
C PHE A 148 7.12 -17.33 -10.14
N GLU A 149 8.08 -16.45 -9.89
CA GLU A 149 8.27 -15.82 -8.57
C GLU A 149 7.01 -15.07 -8.12
N SER A 150 6.48 -14.19 -8.97
CA SER A 150 5.34 -13.34 -8.61
C SER A 150 4.03 -14.10 -8.40
N MET A 151 3.93 -15.34 -8.87
CA MET A 151 2.77 -16.20 -8.64
C MET A 151 2.89 -17.01 -7.34
N GLU A 152 4.10 -17.42 -6.95
CA GLU A 152 4.34 -18.19 -5.73
C GLU A 152 4.59 -17.30 -4.51
N SER A 153 5.32 -16.22 -4.70
CA SER A 153 5.77 -15.32 -3.64
C SER A 153 4.79 -14.18 -3.41
N ARG A 154 4.51 -13.90 -2.14
CA ARG A 154 3.68 -12.75 -1.71
C ARG A 154 4.48 -11.72 -0.92
N TRP A 155 5.80 -11.68 -1.13
CA TRP A 155 6.69 -10.78 -0.40
C TRP A 155 6.29 -9.29 -0.47
N PRO A 156 5.73 -8.73 -1.57
CA PRO A 156 5.35 -7.31 -1.59
C PRO A 156 4.24 -7.03 -0.57
N LEU A 157 3.30 -7.98 -0.40
CA LEU A 157 2.24 -7.88 0.62
C LEU A 157 2.82 -8.03 2.04
N ALA A 158 3.81 -8.89 2.23
CA ALA A 158 4.51 -9.01 3.50
C ALA A 158 5.26 -7.72 3.86
N ALA A 159 5.88 -7.06 2.88
CA ALA A 159 6.54 -5.76 3.07
C ALA A 159 5.56 -4.67 3.50
N VAL A 160 4.36 -4.62 2.91
CA VAL A 160 3.27 -3.72 3.36
C VAL A 160 2.89 -4.00 4.81
N SER A 161 2.69 -5.28 5.17
CA SER A 161 2.36 -5.67 6.54
C SER A 161 3.43 -5.24 7.55
N GLY A 162 4.71 -5.41 7.19
CA GLY A 162 5.84 -4.93 8.00
C GLY A 162 5.85 -3.42 8.17
N TRP A 163 5.61 -2.67 7.09
CA TRP A 163 5.49 -1.22 7.13
C TRP A 163 4.31 -0.75 8.00
N LEU A 164 3.14 -1.36 7.85
CA LEU A 164 1.96 -1.07 8.69
C LEU A 164 2.24 -1.31 10.17
N ARG A 165 2.99 -2.37 10.50
CA ARG A 165 3.42 -2.64 11.87
C ARG A 165 4.32 -1.52 12.41
N THR A 166 5.30 -1.06 11.64
CA THR A 166 6.18 0.04 12.03
C THR A 166 5.38 1.33 12.26
N LEU A 167 4.47 1.67 11.33
CA LEU A 167 3.59 2.82 11.46
C LEU A 167 2.73 2.72 12.73
N ALA A 168 2.14 1.55 13.01
CA ALA A 168 1.32 1.34 14.20
C ALA A 168 2.11 1.52 15.50
N LEU A 169 3.37 1.07 15.57
CA LEU A 169 4.22 1.25 16.74
C LEU A 169 4.49 2.73 17.02
N GLU A 170 4.78 3.53 15.99
CA GLU A 170 4.94 4.99 16.15
C GLU A 170 3.64 5.66 16.60
N LEU A 171 2.51 5.30 15.99
CA LEU A 171 1.20 5.85 16.37
C LEU A 171 0.84 5.53 17.83
N VAL A 172 1.08 4.30 18.28
CA VAL A 172 0.84 3.89 19.67
C VAL A 172 1.74 4.65 20.64
N ARG A 173 3.02 4.83 20.29
CA ARG A 173 3.95 5.64 21.10
C ARG A 173 3.46 7.08 21.23
N ILE A 174 3.16 7.74 20.11
CA ILE A 174 2.67 9.13 20.08
C ILE A 174 1.37 9.26 20.86
N ALA A 175 0.41 8.36 20.66
CA ALA A 175 -0.87 8.39 21.37
C ALA A 175 -0.71 8.21 22.88
N ASN A 176 0.23 7.35 23.30
CA ASN A 176 0.53 7.14 24.71
C ASN A 176 1.18 8.37 25.35
N ASP A 177 2.11 9.03 24.65
CA ASP A 177 2.68 10.29 25.12
C ASP A 177 1.58 11.34 25.30
N LEU A 178 0.73 11.56 24.28
CA LEU A 178 -0.36 12.53 24.33
C LEU A 178 -1.37 12.28 25.46
N ARG A 179 -1.62 11.01 25.79
CA ARG A 179 -2.53 10.63 26.88
C ARG A 179 -1.92 10.87 28.27
N LEU A 180 -0.60 10.79 28.39
CA LEU A 180 0.12 10.91 29.66
C LEU A 180 0.47 12.37 30.00
N LEU A 181 0.60 13.24 29.00
CA LEU A 181 0.86 14.67 29.15
C LEU A 181 -0.33 15.41 29.80
#